data_AF-A0A2S9FQA0-F1
#
_entry.id   AF-A0A2S9FQA0-F1
#
_cell.length_a   1.000
_cell.length_b   1.000
_cell.length_c   1.000
_cell.angle_alpha   90.00
_cell.angle_beta   90.00
_cell.angle_gamma   90.00
#
_symmetry.space_group_name_H-M   'P 1'
#
loop_
_entity.id
_entity.type
_entity.pdbx_description
1 polymer ?
#
loop_
_entity_poly.entity_id
_entity_poly.type
_entity_poly.pdbx_seq_one_letter_code
_entity_poly.pdbx_strand_id
1 'polypeptide(L)'
;VDAAAFAGRSLASVLHRSLEAAGVACTRLAIHAVTANGQELERVWRCAEPLTEDATADRVRWQLDGWLNRRNPDQRPGAPITVLQLRPVEVVSAEALQLPLWGG
;
A
#
# COMPACT_ATOMS: atom_id res chain seq x y z
N VAL A 1 3.07 -17.01 3.99
CA VAL A 1 3.63 -15.64 4.01
C VAL A 1 4.31 -15.30 2.69
N ASP A 2 4.94 -16.25 2.00
CA ASP A 2 5.71 -15.99 0.77
C ASP A 2 4.88 -15.52 -0.44
N ALA A 3 3.70 -16.11 -0.67
CA ALA A 3 2.82 -15.70 -1.77
C ALA A 3 2.32 -14.24 -1.64
N ALA A 4 2.00 -13.84 -0.41
CA ALA A 4 1.61 -12.47 -0.08
C ALA A 4 2.77 -11.47 -0.29
N ALA A 5 3.99 -11.86 0.10
CA ALA A 5 5.18 -11.05 -0.12
C ALA A 5 5.51 -10.90 -1.62
N PHE A 6 5.33 -11.95 -2.42
CA PHE A 6 5.53 -11.90 -3.87
C PHE A 6 4.49 -11.01 -4.58
N ALA A 7 3.20 -11.18 -4.23
CA ALA A 7 2.13 -10.32 -4.74
C ALA A 7 2.34 -8.86 -4.34
N GLY A 8 2.77 -8.60 -3.10
CA GLY A 8 3.09 -7.27 -2.60
C GLY A 8 4.20 -6.58 -3.40
N ARG A 9 5.30 -7.27 -3.71
CA ARG A 9 6.39 -6.72 -4.55
C ARG A 9 5.93 -6.40 -5.96
N SER A 10 5.18 -7.31 -6.58
CA SER A 10 4.67 -7.10 -7.95
C SER A 10 3.74 -5.90 -8.02
N LEU A 11 2.81 -5.78 -7.06
CA LEU A 11 1.90 -4.63 -6.96
C LEU A 11 2.63 -3.33 -6.65
N ALA A 12 3.62 -3.37 -5.76
CA ALA A 12 4.45 -2.20 -5.46
C ALA A 12 5.14 -1.69 -6.72
N SER A 13 5.75 -2.57 -7.51
CA SER A 13 6.43 -2.17 -8.74
C SER A 13 5.49 -1.60 -9.80
N VAL A 14 4.29 -2.19 -9.96
CA VAL A 14 3.24 -1.64 -10.83
C VAL A 14 2.79 -0.25 -10.37
N LEU A 15 2.59 -0.07 -9.06
CA LEU A 15 2.19 1.21 -8.49
C LEU A 15 3.24 2.29 -8.77
N HIS A 16 4.52 2.03 -8.53
CA HIS A 16 5.59 3.02 -8.73
C HIS A 16 5.69 3.43 -10.20
N ARG A 17 5.69 2.48 -11.14
CA ARG A 17 5.65 2.81 -12.58
C ARG A 17 4.44 3.65 -12.95
N SER A 18 3.28 3.38 -12.36
CA SER A 18 2.05 4.13 -12.64
C SER A 18 2.11 5.56 -12.10
N LEU A 19 2.67 5.75 -10.91
CA LEU A 19 2.88 7.07 -10.29
C LEU A 19 3.90 7.90 -11.08
N GLU A 20 5.02 7.26 -11.46
CA GLU A 20 6.07 7.87 -12.28
C GLU A 20 5.54 8.31 -13.65
N ALA A 21 4.83 7.41 -14.37
CA ALA A 21 4.23 7.73 -15.66
C ALA A 21 3.21 8.87 -15.58
N ALA A 22 2.56 9.05 -14.43
CA ALA A 22 1.62 10.13 -14.17
C ALA A 22 2.27 11.42 -13.63
N GLY A 23 3.58 11.42 -13.34
CA GLY A 23 4.28 12.59 -12.78
C GLY A 23 3.82 12.98 -11.37
N VAL A 24 3.32 12.03 -10.59
CA VAL A 24 2.78 12.27 -9.25
C VAL A 24 3.48 11.41 -8.20
N ALA A 25 3.42 11.86 -6.95
CA ALA A 25 3.83 11.11 -5.79
C ALA A 25 2.63 10.82 -4.88
N CYS A 26 2.57 9.62 -4.33
CA CYS A 26 1.51 9.21 -3.41
C CYS A 26 1.84 9.63 -1.97
N THR A 27 0.98 10.46 -1.36
CA THR A 27 1.10 10.89 0.04
C THR A 27 0.27 10.02 0.98
N ARG A 28 -0.77 9.34 0.48
CA ARG A 28 -1.53 8.34 1.22
C ARG A 28 -1.83 7.09 0.39
N LEU A 29 -1.39 5.95 0.90
CA LEU A 29 -1.58 4.65 0.26
C LEU A 29 -2.55 3.80 1.07
N ALA A 30 -3.62 3.32 0.44
CA ALA A 30 -4.46 2.26 0.99
C ALA A 30 -3.98 0.89 0.51
N ILE A 31 -3.87 -0.04 1.47
CA ILE A 31 -3.77 -1.47 1.21
C ILE A 31 -5.18 -2.02 1.42
N HIS A 32 -5.74 -2.61 0.36
CA HIS A 32 -7.08 -3.16 0.35
C HIS A 32 -7.04 -4.66 0.05
N ALA A 33 -7.79 -5.45 0.80
CA ALA A 33 -7.94 -6.87 0.58
C ALA A 33 -9.40 -7.32 0.69
N VAL A 34 -9.76 -8.32 -0.11
CA VAL A 34 -11.06 -8.98 -0.06
C VAL A 34 -10.86 -10.47 0.18
N THR A 35 -11.67 -11.05 1.05
CA THR A 35 -11.65 -12.48 1.34
C THR A 35 -12.62 -13.26 0.43
N ALA A 36 -12.50 -14.59 0.41
CA ALA A 36 -13.40 -15.46 -0.36
C ALA A 36 -14.89 -15.37 0.04
N ASN A 37 -15.20 -14.89 1.26
CA ASN A 37 -16.56 -14.66 1.71
C ASN A 37 -17.01 -13.19 1.56
N GLY A 38 -16.25 -12.36 0.83
CA GLY A 38 -16.59 -10.97 0.53
C GLY A 38 -16.29 -9.96 1.66
N GLN A 39 -15.60 -10.38 2.72
CA GLN A 39 -15.16 -9.45 3.77
C GLN A 39 -14.07 -8.54 3.20
N GLU A 40 -14.25 -7.23 3.35
CA GLU A 40 -13.27 -6.23 2.96
C GLU A 40 -12.41 -5.80 4.15
N LEU A 41 -11.13 -5.57 3.87
CA LEU A 41 -10.13 -5.10 4.83
C LEU A 41 -9.38 -3.94 4.20
N GLU A 42 -9.28 -2.84 4.91
CA GLU A 42 -8.53 -1.68 4.45
C GLU A 42 -7.67 -1.10 5.55
N ARG A 43 -6.47 -0.64 5.17
CA ARG A 43 -5.66 0.24 6.00
C ARG A 43 -5.01 1.30 5.12
N VAL A 44 -5.17 2.56 5.54
CA VAL A 44 -4.49 3.70 4.93
C VAL A 44 -3.22 4.06 5.71
N TRP A 45 -2.14 4.28 4.98
CA TRP A 45 -0.84 4.71 5.48
C TRP A 45 -0.49 6.08 4.92
N ARG A 46 0.13 6.93 5.75
CA ARG A 46 0.76 8.17 5.28
C ARG A 46 2.17 7.90 4.81
N CYS A 47 2.58 8.56 3.74
CA CYS A 47 3.93 8.50 3.20
C CYS A 47 4.67 9.73 3.69
N ALA A 48 5.60 9.56 4.62
CA ALA A 48 6.40 10.66 5.17
C ALA A 48 7.52 11.11 4.22
N GLU A 49 7.97 10.19 3.37
CA GLU A 49 8.96 10.34 2.31
C GLU A 49 8.40 9.68 1.04
N PRO A 50 8.94 9.98 -0.16
CA PRO A 50 8.54 9.31 -1.39
C PRO A 50 8.56 7.79 -1.21
N LEU A 51 7.51 7.12 -1.67
CA LEU A 51 7.42 5.66 -1.60
C LEU A 51 8.56 5.03 -2.41
N THR A 52 9.20 4.02 -1.82
CA THR A 52 10.03 3.07 -2.57
C THR A 52 9.28 1.76 -2.76
N GLU A 53 9.65 1.01 -3.79
CA GLU A 53 9.06 -0.31 -4.07
C GLU A 53 9.21 -1.25 -2.86
N ASP A 54 10.41 -1.33 -2.28
CA ASP A 54 10.70 -2.19 -1.13
C ASP A 54 9.93 -1.78 0.12
N ALA A 55 9.92 -0.48 0.46
CA ALA A 55 9.16 -0.01 1.61
C ALA A 55 7.66 -0.25 1.46
N THR A 56 7.15 -0.18 0.22
CA THR A 56 5.75 -0.48 -0.09
C THR A 56 5.47 -1.97 0.07
N ALA A 57 6.33 -2.84 -0.47
CA ALA A 57 6.19 -4.28 -0.32
C ALA A 57 6.24 -4.72 1.16
N ASP A 58 7.12 -4.12 1.96
CA ASP A 58 7.20 -4.39 3.39
C ASP A 58 5.95 -3.96 4.15
N ARG A 59 5.38 -2.78 3.82
CA ARG A 59 4.09 -2.36 4.40
C ARG A 59 2.96 -3.32 4.05
N VAL A 60 2.91 -3.82 2.82
CA VAL A 60 1.93 -4.84 2.41
C VAL A 60 2.09 -6.10 3.24
N ARG A 61 3.31 -6.61 3.37
CA ARG A 61 3.60 -7.80 4.17
C ARG A 61 3.17 -7.60 5.63
N TRP A 62 3.58 -6.50 6.26
CA TRP A 62 3.21 -6.18 7.64
C TRP A 62 1.70 -5.98 7.80
N GLN A 63 1.03 -5.38 6.83
CA GLN A 63 -0.41 -5.16 6.91
C GLN A 63 -1.19 -6.47 6.87
N LEU A 64 -0.81 -7.36 5.96
CA LEU A 64 -1.42 -8.67 5.82
C LEU A 64 -1.18 -9.51 7.08
N ASP A 65 0.05 -9.51 7.59
CA ASP A 65 0.38 -10.16 8.85
C ASP A 65 -0.47 -9.62 10.02
N GLY A 66 -0.56 -8.29 10.15
CA GLY A 66 -1.35 -7.64 11.19
C GLY A 66 -2.85 -7.93 11.10
N TRP A 67 -3.40 -8.19 9.92
CA TRP A 67 -4.79 -8.65 9.78
C TRP A 67 -4.96 -10.12 10.14
N LEU A 68 -4.08 -11.00 9.64
CA LEU A 68 -4.16 -12.44 9.88
C LEU A 68 -3.89 -12.80 11.35
N ASN A 69 -3.05 -12.03 12.03
CA ASN A 69 -2.61 -12.27 13.41
C ASN A 69 -3.24 -11.32 14.44
N ARG A 70 -4.44 -10.76 14.17
CA ARG A 70 -5.15 -9.92 15.16
C ARG A 70 -5.32 -10.65 16.49
N ARG A 71 -5.17 -9.93 17.61
CA ARG A 71 -5.31 -10.51 18.95
C ARG A 71 -6.71 -11.04 19.22
N ASN A 72 -7.74 -10.29 18.81
CA ASN A 72 -9.12 -10.75 18.89
C ASN A 72 -9.43 -11.66 17.68
N PRO A 73 -9.75 -12.95 17.88
CA PRO A 73 -10.11 -13.88 16.79
C PRO A 73 -11.30 -13.42 15.95
N ASP A 74 -12.29 -12.77 16.57
CA ASP A 74 -13.51 -12.30 15.88
C ASP A 74 -13.22 -11.18 14.88
N GLN A 75 -12.05 -10.55 14.99
CA GLN A 75 -11.62 -9.50 14.08
C GLN A 75 -10.73 -10.04 12.95
N ARG A 76 -10.29 -11.30 13.01
CA ARG A 76 -9.47 -11.90 11.95
C ARG A 76 -10.32 -12.11 10.69
N PRO A 77 -9.69 -12.16 9.50
CA PRO A 77 -10.39 -12.55 8.28
C PRO A 77 -10.99 -13.95 8.44
N GLY A 78 -12.30 -14.09 8.21
CA GLY A 78 -13.00 -15.38 8.36
C GLY A 78 -12.78 -16.36 7.19
N ALA A 79 -12.12 -15.91 6.12
CA ALA A 79 -11.81 -16.69 4.93
C ALA A 79 -10.49 -16.22 4.29
N PRO A 80 -9.87 -17.02 3.39
CA PRO A 80 -8.65 -16.64 2.70
C PRO A 80 -8.81 -15.34 1.89
N ILE A 81 -7.74 -14.55 1.79
CA ILE A 81 -7.67 -13.37 0.94
C ILE A 81 -7.59 -13.82 -0.53
N THR A 82 -8.48 -13.28 -1.38
CA THR A 82 -8.56 -13.57 -2.81
C THR A 82 -8.23 -12.37 -3.69
N VAL A 83 -8.34 -11.15 -3.14
CA VAL A 83 -8.00 -9.90 -3.82
C VAL A 83 -7.04 -9.09 -2.97
N LEU A 84 -6.02 -8.51 -3.60
CA LEU A 84 -5.11 -7.54 -2.99
C LEU A 84 -4.91 -6.37 -3.94
N GLN A 85 -5.05 -5.15 -3.43
CA GLN A 85 -4.93 -3.92 -4.21
C GLN A 85 -4.16 -2.85 -3.43
N LEU A 86 -3.36 -2.08 -4.15
CA LEU A 86 -2.72 -0.86 -3.65
C LEU A 86 -3.39 0.34 -4.32
N ARG A 87 -3.96 1.23 -3.51
CA ARG A 87 -4.73 2.38 -4.00
C ARG A 87 -4.08 3.66 -3.51
N PRO A 88 -3.50 4.50 -4.40
CA PRO A 88 -3.02 5.83 -4.01
C PRO A 88 -4.24 6.72 -3.74
N VAL A 89 -4.61 6.86 -2.47
CA VAL A 89 -5.79 7.61 -2.00
C VAL A 89 -5.56 9.12 -2.13
N GLU A 90 -4.31 9.54 -1.96
CA GLU A 90 -3.91 10.93 -2.09
C GLU A 90 -2.59 10.99 -2.84
N VAL A 91 -2.55 11.84 -3.87
CA VAL A 91 -1.38 12.10 -4.69
C VAL A 91 -1.15 13.59 -4.83
N VAL A 92 0.11 13.98 -4.98
CA VAL A 92 0.54 15.35 -5.28
C VAL A 92 1.42 15.32 -6.53
N SER A 93 1.51 16.43 -7.26
CA SER A 93 2.50 16.55 -8.35
C SER A 93 3.91 16.31 -7.81
N ALA A 94 4.76 15.61 -8.55
CA ALA A 94 6.14 15.36 -8.14
C ALA A 94 6.93 16.66 -7.91
N GLU A 95 6.64 17.72 -8.68
CA GLU A 95 7.21 19.06 -8.53
C GLU A 95 6.92 19.68 -7.16
N ALA A 96 5.71 19.48 -6.61
CA ALA A 96 5.34 19.99 -5.28
C ALA A 96 6.15 19.36 -4.13
N LEU A 97 6.82 18.23 -4.36
CA LEU A 97 7.74 17.62 -3.40
C LEU A 97 9.18 18.17 -3.51
N GLN A 98 9.50 18.92 -4.56
CA GLN A 98 10.79 19.60 -4.69
C GLN A 98 10.75 20.86 -3.81
N LEU A 99 11.45 20.82 -2.67
CA LEU A 99 11.70 22.02 -1.88
C LEU A 99 12.42 23.06 -2.77
N PRO A 100 11.98 24.34 -2.79
CA PRO A 100 12.72 25.36 -3.50
C PRO A 100 14.15 25.45 -2.94
N LEU A 101 15.14 25.21 -3.80
CA LEU A 101 16.56 25.23 -3.43
C LEU A 101 17.07 26.64 -3.12
N TRP A 102 16.27 27.67 -3.39
CA TRP A 102 16.57 29.06 -3.11
C TRP A 102 15.31 29.68 -2.50
N GLY A 103 15.42 30.12 -1.24
CA GLY A 103 14.37 30.87 -0.56
C GLY A 103 14.07 32.16 -1.32
N GLY A 104 12.79 32.53 -1.37
CA GLY A 104 12.33 33.78 -1.98
C GLY A 104 12.81 35.04 -1.25
#